data_AF-A0A2C4PZI4-F1
#
_entry.id   AF-A0A2C4PZI4-F1
#
_cell.length_a   1.000
_cell.length_b   1.000
_cell.length_c   1.000
_cell.angle_alpha   90.00
_cell.angle_beta   90.00
_cell.angle_gamma   90.00
#
_symmetry.space_group_name_H-M   'P 1'
#
loop_
_entity.id
_entity.type
_entity.pdbx_description
1 polymer ?
#
loop_
_entity_poly.entity_id
_entity_poly.type
_entity_poly.pdbx_seq_one_letter_code
_entity_poly.pdbx_strand_id
1 'polypeptide(L)'
;MALKRLDDKHYKTIELILEGKKTYREIAKEVDVHYNTITNWQKDTLFQRELKRMVTTRTHSRLNELVDAMMETAISEGNAAMAKLILQMNEMLTDKVEVETKANTNEINYEELDSEIESFAERLDE
;
A
#
# COMPACT_ATOMS: atom_id res chain seq x y z
N MET A 1 -18.60 -9.66 5.35
CA MET A 1 -18.55 -9.54 6.82
C MET A 1 -17.25 -8.85 7.15
N ALA A 2 -17.29 -7.70 7.83
CA ALA A 2 -16.09 -7.07 8.33
C ALA A 2 -15.62 -7.83 9.58
N LEU A 3 -14.35 -8.23 9.62
CA LEU A 3 -13.74 -8.80 10.82
C LEU A 3 -13.79 -7.77 11.95
N LYS A 4 -14.45 -8.08 13.07
CA LYS A 4 -14.56 -7.13 14.17
C LYS A 4 -13.24 -6.95 14.93
N ARG A 5 -12.41 -8.01 14.97
CA ARG A 5 -11.06 -8.06 15.57
C ARG A 5 -10.22 -9.14 14.88
N LEU A 6 -8.91 -8.94 14.77
CA LEU A 6 -7.99 -10.00 14.39
C LEU A 6 -7.73 -10.92 15.59
N ASP A 7 -8.17 -12.15 15.44
CA ASP A 7 -7.82 -13.30 16.29
C ASP A 7 -6.49 -13.99 15.89
N ASP A 8 -5.95 -14.84 16.76
CA ASP A 8 -4.67 -15.56 16.59
C ASP A 8 -4.63 -16.40 15.30
N LYS A 9 -5.77 -16.98 14.92
CA LYS A 9 -5.91 -17.73 13.66
C LYS A 9 -5.62 -16.88 12.42
N HIS A 10 -5.94 -15.59 12.45
CA HIS A 10 -5.66 -14.68 11.34
C HIS A 10 -4.16 -14.42 11.23
N TYR A 11 -3.48 -14.18 12.36
CA TYR A 11 -2.02 -13.97 12.36
C TYR A 11 -1.27 -15.22 11.88
N LYS A 12 -1.66 -16.40 12.36
CA LYS A 12 -1.09 -17.67 11.87
C LYS A 12 -1.32 -17.88 10.37
N THR A 13 -2.51 -17.51 9.88
CA THR A 13 -2.81 -17.55 8.44
C THR A 13 -1.91 -16.60 7.67
N ILE A 14 -1.72 -15.37 8.16
CA ILE A 14 -0.86 -14.36 7.53
C ILE A 14 0.58 -14.89 7.44
N GLU A 15 1.13 -15.44 8.51
CA GLU A 15 2.47 -16.03 8.52
C GLU A 15 2.62 -17.14 7.46
N LEU A 16 1.67 -18.07 7.41
CA LEU A 16 1.68 -19.17 6.43
C LEU A 16 1.55 -18.66 4.97
N ILE A 17 0.80 -17.58 4.75
CA ILE A 17 0.73 -16.91 3.44
C ILE A 17 2.09 -16.30 3.09
N LEU A 18 2.75 -15.64 4.04
CA LEU A 18 4.06 -15.02 3.84
C LEU A 18 5.17 -16.05 3.59
N GLU A 19 5.06 -17.26 4.11
CA GLU A 19 5.99 -18.35 3.79
C GLU A 19 5.93 -18.75 2.30
N GLY A 20 4.77 -18.61 1.66
CA GLY A 20 4.58 -18.87 0.22
C GLY A 20 4.71 -20.34 -0.21
N LYS A 21 4.84 -21.28 0.75
CA LYS A 21 5.07 -22.71 0.49
C LYS A 21 3.79 -23.54 0.39
N LYS A 22 2.67 -23.02 0.90
CA LYS A 22 1.41 -23.76 1.08
C LYS A 22 0.28 -23.09 0.30
N THR A 23 -0.59 -23.89 -0.28
CA THR A 23 -1.82 -23.42 -0.91
C THR A 23 -2.84 -22.98 0.15
N TYR A 24 -3.77 -22.09 -0.20
CA TYR A 24 -4.82 -21.66 0.72
C TYR A 24 -5.67 -22.82 1.28
N ARG A 25 -5.80 -23.93 0.54
CA ARG A 25 -6.49 -25.14 1.01
C ARG A 25 -5.68 -25.87 2.08
N GLU A 26 -4.36 -25.90 1.98
CA GLU A 26 -3.49 -26.48 3.01
C GLU A 26 -3.43 -25.59 4.25
N ILE A 27 -3.32 -24.28 4.06
CA ILE A 27 -3.37 -23.30 5.15
C ILE A 27 -4.70 -23.42 5.92
N ALA A 28 -5.81 -23.55 5.21
CA ALA A 28 -7.12 -23.76 5.83
C ALA A 28 -7.17 -25.03 6.70
N LYS A 29 -6.56 -26.13 6.25
CA LYS A 29 -6.46 -27.38 7.04
C LYS A 29 -5.58 -27.19 8.29
N GLU A 30 -4.50 -26.44 8.18
CA GLU A 30 -3.55 -26.24 9.28
C GLU A 30 -4.03 -25.26 10.36
N VAL A 31 -4.84 -24.29 9.96
CA VAL A 31 -5.46 -23.31 10.86
C VAL A 31 -6.82 -23.80 11.39
N ASP A 32 -7.27 -24.97 10.91
CA ASP A 32 -8.56 -25.58 11.25
C ASP A 32 -9.73 -24.63 10.97
N VAL A 33 -9.82 -24.22 9.70
CA VAL A 33 -10.90 -23.38 9.18
C VAL A 33 -11.32 -23.84 7.78
N HIS A 34 -12.54 -23.48 7.38
CA HIS A 34 -13.01 -23.79 6.03
C HIS A 34 -12.26 -22.94 4.98
N TYR A 35 -12.03 -23.48 3.78
CA TYR A 35 -11.36 -22.76 2.68
C TYR A 35 -12.01 -21.40 2.38
N ASN A 36 -13.35 -21.36 2.33
CA ASN A 36 -14.10 -20.13 2.10
C ASN A 36 -13.87 -19.06 3.18
N THR A 37 -13.49 -19.46 4.40
CA THR A 37 -13.17 -18.53 5.47
C THR A 37 -11.88 -17.77 5.16
N ILE A 38 -10.84 -18.46 4.70
CA ILE A 38 -9.59 -17.84 4.25
C ILE A 38 -9.84 -16.89 3.09
N THR A 39 -10.61 -17.31 2.08
CA THR A 39 -10.89 -16.46 0.91
C THR A 39 -11.75 -15.23 1.28
N ASN A 40 -12.62 -15.35 2.28
CA ASN A 40 -13.36 -14.20 2.80
C ASN A 40 -12.46 -13.24 3.59
N TRP A 41 -11.51 -13.75 4.39
CA TRP A 41 -10.53 -12.91 5.09
C TRP A 41 -9.66 -12.12 4.12
N GLN A 42 -9.28 -12.70 2.98
CA GLN A 42 -8.53 -11.95 1.97
C GLN A 42 -9.29 -10.76 1.38
N LYS A 43 -10.62 -10.74 1.45
CA LYS A 43 -11.42 -9.60 0.99
C LYS A 43 -11.64 -8.56 2.08
N ASP A 44 -11.28 -8.88 3.32
CA ASP A 44 -11.45 -8.00 4.46
C ASP A 44 -10.32 -6.96 4.54
N THR A 45 -10.70 -5.71 4.78
CA THR A 45 -9.76 -4.58 4.79
C THR A 45 -8.81 -4.61 5.97
N LEU A 46 -9.22 -5.12 7.14
CA LEU A 46 -8.36 -5.20 8.32
C LEU A 46 -7.33 -6.30 8.15
N PHE A 47 -7.74 -7.45 7.63
CA PHE A 47 -6.82 -8.54 7.32
C PHE A 47 -5.77 -8.12 6.30
N GLN A 48 -6.19 -7.45 5.22
CA GLN A 48 -5.29 -6.92 4.20
C GLN A 48 -4.31 -5.87 4.75
N ARG A 49 -4.77 -5.01 5.66
CA ARG A 49 -3.91 -4.01 6.30
C ARG A 49 -2.80 -4.67 7.11
N GLU A 50 -3.12 -5.67 7.93
CA GLU A 50 -2.11 -6.36 8.74
C GLU A 50 -1.18 -7.24 7.88
N LEU A 51 -1.71 -7.90 6.86
CA LEU A 51 -0.90 -8.61 5.87
C LEU A 51 0.12 -7.66 5.23
N LYS A 52 -0.33 -6.51 4.72
CA LYS A 52 0.55 -5.49 4.13
C LYS A 52 1.59 -5.01 5.13
N ARG A 53 1.20 -4.74 6.38
CA ARG A 53 2.12 -4.34 7.45
C ARG A 53 3.22 -5.38 7.68
N MET A 54 2.85 -6.66 7.81
CA MET A 54 3.82 -7.74 8.02
C MET A 54 4.72 -7.97 6.80
N VAL A 55 4.19 -7.89 5.58
CA VAL A 55 4.99 -7.87 4.35
C VAL A 55 6.01 -6.74 4.42
N THR A 56 5.58 -5.52 4.69
CA THR A 56 6.46 -4.34 4.76
C THR A 56 7.56 -4.52 5.81
N THR A 57 7.22 -4.97 7.03
CA THR A 57 8.21 -5.24 8.08
C THR A 57 9.24 -6.29 7.66
N ARG A 58 8.81 -7.41 7.08
CA ARG A 58 9.72 -8.47 6.62
C ARG A 58 10.56 -8.05 5.42
N THR A 59 9.99 -7.27 4.51
CA THR A 59 10.72 -6.73 3.36
C THR A 59 11.76 -5.72 3.83
N HIS A 60 11.44 -4.83 4.77
CA HIS A 60 12.40 -3.88 5.33
C HIS A 60 13.64 -4.55 5.93
N SER A 61 13.47 -5.66 6.66
CA SER A 61 14.63 -6.36 7.23
C SER A 61 15.54 -6.98 6.15
N ARG A 62 14.99 -7.31 4.98
CA ARG A 62 15.74 -7.87 3.85
C ARG A 62 16.05 -6.85 2.76
N LEU A 63 15.67 -5.59 2.96
CA LEU A 63 15.81 -4.55 1.94
C LEU A 63 17.28 -4.30 1.64
N ASN A 64 18.13 -4.27 2.67
CA ASN A 64 19.57 -4.14 2.50
C ASN A 64 20.15 -5.29 1.67
N GLU A 65 19.83 -6.55 2.01
CA GLU A 65 20.26 -7.73 1.25
C GLU A 65 19.79 -7.69 -0.21
N LEU A 66 18.55 -7.24 -0.44
CA LEU A 66 17.99 -7.10 -1.79
C LEU A 66 18.74 -6.03 -2.59
N VAL A 67 19.01 -4.88 -1.98
CA VAL A 67 19.74 -3.77 -2.61
C VAL A 67 21.16 -4.20 -2.94
N ASP A 68 21.84 -4.91 -2.04
CA ASP A 68 23.18 -5.45 -2.25
C ASP A 68 23.21 -6.44 -3.43
N ALA A 69 22.28 -7.40 -3.45
CA ALA A 69 22.16 -8.35 -4.54
C ALA A 69 21.84 -7.66 -5.88
N MET A 70 20.94 -6.66 -5.87
CA MET A 70 20.62 -5.88 -7.06
C MET A 70 21.82 -5.08 -7.57
N MET A 71 22.65 -4.51 -6.67
CA MET A 71 23.89 -3.83 -7.05
C MET A 71 24.87 -4.80 -7.71
N GLU A 72 25.07 -5.98 -7.11
CA GLU A 72 25.97 -6.99 -7.63
C GLU A 72 25.52 -7.49 -9.01
N THR A 73 24.22 -7.78 -9.20
CA THR A 73 23.66 -8.18 -10.50
C THR A 73 23.73 -7.04 -11.53
N ALA A 74 23.45 -5.80 -11.12
CA ALA A 74 23.54 -4.65 -12.03
C ALA A 74 24.97 -4.44 -12.55
N ILE A 75 25.99 -4.67 -11.71
CA ILE A 75 27.41 -4.55 -12.08
C ILE A 75 27.88 -5.73 -12.92
N SER A 76 27.53 -6.95 -12.52
CA SER A 76 28.03 -8.19 -13.16
C SER A 76 27.34 -8.53 -14.47
N GLU A 77 26.02 -8.42 -14.53
CA GLU A 77 25.22 -8.78 -15.71
C GLU A 77 24.88 -7.57 -16.59
N GLY A 78 25.14 -6.35 -16.10
CA GLY A 78 24.87 -5.11 -16.85
C GLY A 78 23.37 -4.76 -16.92
N ASN A 79 22.63 -4.98 -15.84
CA ASN A 79 21.20 -4.67 -15.79
C ASN A 79 20.93 -3.18 -15.48
N ALA A 80 20.80 -2.37 -16.53
CA ALA A 80 20.56 -0.93 -16.44
C ALA A 80 19.27 -0.55 -15.70
N ALA A 81 18.23 -1.41 -15.72
CA ALA A 81 16.99 -1.14 -14.99
C ALA A 81 17.20 -1.23 -13.48
N MET A 82 17.96 -2.22 -13.01
CA MET A 82 18.32 -2.34 -11.59
C MET A 82 19.20 -1.17 -11.14
N ALA A 83 20.20 -0.78 -11.95
CA ALA A 83 21.01 0.39 -11.67
C ALA A 83 20.17 1.67 -11.58
N LYS A 84 19.23 1.88 -12.50
CA LYS A 84 18.30 3.02 -12.46
C LYS A 84 17.47 3.03 -11.17
N LEU A 85 16.91 1.88 -10.77
CA LEU A 85 16.12 1.77 -9.54
C LEU A 85 16.95 2.09 -8.29
N ILE A 86 18.20 1.60 -8.21
CA ILE A 86 19.11 1.89 -7.09
C ILE A 86 19.44 3.38 -7.03
N LEU A 87 19.69 4.01 -8.17
CA LEU A 87 19.98 5.44 -8.24
C LEU A 87 18.74 6.29 -7.90
N GLN A 88 17.54 5.90 -8.34
CA GLN A 88 16.29 6.55 -7.95
C GLN A 88 16.03 6.42 -6.45
N MET A 89 16.30 5.25 -5.86
CA MET A 89 16.12 4.99 -4.42
C MET A 89 17.03 5.87 -3.55
N ASN A 90 18.27 6.13 -4.00
CA ASN A 90 19.22 7.01 -3.31
C ASN A 90 19.04 8.50 -3.64
N GLU A 91 17.91 8.89 -4.23
CA GLU A 91 17.61 10.27 -4.67
C GLU A 91 18.62 10.85 -5.68
N MET A 92 19.41 9.99 -6.33
CA MET A 92 20.38 10.41 -7.35
C MET A 92 19.74 10.62 -8.72
N LEU A 93 18.50 10.16 -8.91
CA LEU A 93 17.68 10.38 -10.10
C LEU A 93 16.27 10.79 -9.67
N THR A 94 15.85 11.99 -10.04
CA THR A 94 14.47 12.45 -9.84
C THR A 94 13.73 12.41 -11.17
N ASP A 95 12.54 11.80 -11.19
CA ASP A 95 11.69 11.83 -12.38
C ASP A 95 11.10 13.24 -12.54
N LYS A 96 11.35 13.88 -13.68
CA LYS A 96 10.77 15.18 -14.01
C LYS A 96 9.28 15.01 -14.32
N VAL A 97 8.40 15.55 -13.48
CA VAL A 97 6.96 15.61 -13.75
C VAL A 97 6.61 17.01 -14.26
N GLU A 98 6.28 17.12 -15.54
CA GLU A 98 5.69 18.33 -16.12
C GLU A 98 4.17 18.26 -15.97
N VAL A 99 3.59 19.17 -15.16
CA VAL A 99 2.15 19.27 -14.96
C VAL A 99 1.62 20.42 -15.81
N GLU A 100 0.95 20.12 -16.91
CA GLU A 100 0.10 21.07 -17.61
C GLU A 100 -1.29 21.10 -16.93
N THR A 101 -1.50 22.06 -16.03
CA THR A 101 -2.83 22.33 -15.48
C THR A 101 -3.70 23.00 -16.53
N LYS A 102 -4.55 22.22 -17.21
CA LYS A 102 -5.72 22.75 -17.92
C LYS A 102 -6.76 23.19 -16.89
N ALA A 103 -6.59 24.39 -16.33
CA ALA A 103 -7.66 25.04 -15.59
C ALA A 103 -8.79 25.38 -16.57
N ASN A 104 -9.93 24.69 -16.48
CA ASN A 104 -11.17 25.13 -17.11
C ASN A 104 -11.65 26.37 -16.35
N THR A 105 -11.29 27.55 -16.85
CA THR A 105 -11.50 28.88 -16.24
C THR A 105 -12.94 29.39 -16.30
N ASN A 106 -13.96 28.52 -16.38
CA ASN A 106 -15.32 28.95 -16.74
C ASN A 106 -16.46 28.46 -15.84
N GLU A 107 -16.18 27.96 -14.63
CA GLU A 107 -17.23 27.50 -13.71
C GLU A 107 -16.89 27.87 -12.26
N ILE A 108 -16.59 29.15 -12.02
CA ILE A 108 -16.62 29.69 -10.66
C ILE A 108 -18.02 30.27 -10.45
N ASN A 109 -18.84 29.59 -9.66
CA ASN A 109 -20.19 30.05 -9.32
C ASN A 109 -20.11 31.04 -8.16
N TYR A 110 -20.02 32.34 -8.48
CA TYR A 110 -19.86 33.41 -7.49
C TYR A 110 -21.05 33.51 -6.51
N GLU A 111 -22.25 33.05 -6.89
CA GLU A 111 -23.42 33.07 -6.01
C GLU A 111 -23.27 32.12 -4.80
N GLU A 112 -22.62 30.97 -5.01
CA GLU A 112 -22.38 29.98 -3.93
C GLU A 112 -21.31 30.48 -2.97
N LEU A 113 -20.27 31.14 -3.51
CA LEU A 113 -19.20 31.76 -2.71
C LEU A 113 -19.72 32.91 -1.83
N ASP A 114 -20.60 33.77 -2.36
CA ASP A 114 -21.18 34.87 -1.59
C ASP A 114 -22.08 34.36 -0.46
N SER A 115 -22.88 33.32 -0.72
CA SER A 115 -23.71 32.68 0.31
C SER A 115 -22.87 32.02 1.41
N GLU A 116 -21.73 31.43 1.06
CA GLU A 116 -20.83 30.83 2.04
C GLU A 116 -20.17 31.91 2.90
N ILE A 117 -19.74 33.03 2.30
CA ILE A 117 -19.14 34.17 3.01
C ILE A 117 -20.13 34.82 3.98
N GLU A 118 -21.39 35.02 3.60
CA GLU A 118 -22.44 35.51 4.51
C GLU A 118 -22.65 34.57 5.70
N SER A 119 -22.70 33.25 5.44
CA SER A 119 -22.85 32.25 6.51
C SER A 119 -21.67 32.21 7.48
N PHE A 120 -20.47 32.57 7.01
CA PHE A 120 -19.28 32.70 7.84
C PHE A 120 -19.26 34.02 8.62
N ALA A 121 -19.76 35.11 8.05
CA ALA A 121 -19.90 36.39 8.74
C ALA A 121 -20.91 36.30 9.89
N GLU A 122 -22.08 35.69 9.67
CA GLU A 122 -23.08 35.48 10.74
C GLU A 122 -22.53 34.62 11.89
N ARG A 123 -21.64 33.67 11.60
CA ARG A 123 -21.03 32.79 12.61
C ARG A 123 -19.92 33.48 13.44
N LEU A 124 -19.44 34.64 12.99
CA LEU A 124 -18.42 35.43 13.69
C LEU A 124 -19.03 36.56 14.54
N ASP A 125 -20.28 36.94 14.27
CA ASP A 125 -21.04 37.97 15.01
C ASP A 125 -21.90 37.42 16.17
N GLU A 126 -21.96 36.09 16.37
CA GLU A 126 -22.58 35.38 17.51
C GLU A 126 -21.54 34.93 18.54
#